data_AF-A0A2G8LM17-F1
#
_entry.id   AF-A0A2G8LM17-F1
#
_cell.length_a   1.000
_cell.length_b   1.000
_cell.length_c   1.000
_cell.angle_alpha   90.00
_cell.angle_beta   90.00
_cell.angle_gamma   90.00
#
_symmetry.space_group_name_H-M   'P 1'
#
loop_
_entity.id
_entity.type
_entity.pdbx_description
1 polymer ?
#
loop_
_entity_poly.entity_id
_entity_poly.type
_entity_poly.pdbx_seq_one_letter_code
_entity_poly.pdbx_strand_id
1 'polypeptide(L)'
;MMGKDLDGIWGVERAGCFTENMEERLKVTPIKTDRSISTCSSTSFTMSDPGSPGSYSQMLLDLQQSLTITNIRQLAMAAGLDAADRSEFEGINDSMTCFSKLRNKLENRDQLGEKNLVFLKDTLKKIEHERGLGIIKTYEEAGIYDHIPSSPESSDDESDTARPRSHGFVDYLKLVGLEGRLGKNLTLRDVTVVRETSIDVPIILPAVAKTDNPTFKLWAVRRVIKEWKTGDSVFLEKRISSWPTFIVAFVRVGDLPLSKSILINNMLSRGQGNRNHSYFLSKKDDYNENAHFSKGTVESLWYIPSVEQQSQSVDKVITVLNMRGNSDVFPRQTKLVCKMANLVIAIIAKESKKEMKQSISKLRAMSQKVIYVSLKRSDDLIPKKIQEPVLKDGWLFYKVKESDEGIPLSKTLWGMIEKDFGNATKKLPVLEEFAGNPQDDVIIDENIEKCRDTKLSVEKLFETDCKIDLAAFKEKYLPLQKLFLDWVKCDKRRLKSEHCAENRLAEIRKEKKEKRGQQKAQGLSEKLKTFLENLEGILTDREKFHYFLFYFQDMWTKW
;
A
#
# COMPACT_ATOMS: atom_id res chain seq x y z
N MET A 1 4.69 -36.43 43.49
CA MET A 1 4.01 -37.73 43.39
C MET A 1 2.52 -37.44 43.50
N MET A 2 1.75 -37.83 42.48
CA MET A 2 0.33 -37.49 42.22
C MET A 2 0.08 -36.01 41.87
N GLY A 3 -0.45 -35.63 40.72
CA GLY A 3 -0.95 -36.41 39.58
C GLY A 3 -2.34 -35.93 39.18
N LYS A 4 -2.39 -35.30 38.00
CA LYS A 4 -3.46 -35.31 37.00
C LYS A 4 -4.74 -34.51 37.24
N ASP A 5 -5.25 -34.08 36.08
CA ASP A 5 -6.56 -33.54 35.75
C ASP A 5 -6.79 -32.05 36.02
N LEU A 6 -6.33 -31.23 35.07
CA LEU A 6 -7.13 -30.17 34.43
C LEU A 6 -6.57 -29.94 33.00
N ASP A 7 -6.51 -31.02 32.21
CA ASP A 7 -6.49 -30.94 30.75
C ASP A 7 -7.94 -30.78 30.28
N GLY A 8 -8.34 -29.57 29.94
CA GLY A 8 -9.64 -29.25 29.40
C GLY A 8 -9.94 -27.77 29.53
N ILE A 9 -10.22 -27.12 28.40
CA ILE A 9 -10.59 -25.70 28.27
C ILE A 9 -9.41 -24.71 28.14
N TRP A 10 -8.43 -24.98 27.28
CA TRP A 10 -7.69 -23.90 26.57
C TRP A 10 -7.38 -24.38 25.15
N GLY A 11 -8.44 -24.44 24.34
CA GLY A 11 -8.37 -24.70 22.92
C GLY A 11 -7.73 -23.53 22.18
N VAL A 12 -6.87 -23.90 21.24
CA VAL A 12 -6.16 -23.08 20.27
C VAL A 12 -7.13 -22.23 19.47
N GLU A 13 -7.30 -20.96 19.84
CA GLU A 13 -7.92 -19.93 18.98
C GLU A 13 -7.70 -18.55 19.61
N ARG A 14 -6.62 -17.86 19.22
CA ARG A 14 -6.52 -16.38 19.26
C ARG A 14 -5.25 -15.87 18.56
N ALA A 15 -5.14 -16.18 17.27
CA ALA A 15 -4.31 -15.41 16.34
C ALA A 15 -5.17 -14.52 15.41
N GLY A 16 -6.50 -14.50 15.59
CA GLY A 16 -7.48 -13.76 14.77
C GLY A 16 -7.84 -12.34 15.24
N CYS A 17 -7.39 -11.90 16.43
CA CYS A 17 -7.86 -10.61 17.00
C CYS A 17 -7.32 -9.35 16.28
N PHE A 18 -6.35 -9.46 15.37
CA PHE A 18 -5.92 -8.31 14.57
C PHE A 18 -6.75 -8.12 13.28
N THR A 19 -7.46 -9.16 12.81
CA THR A 19 -8.27 -9.12 11.59
C THR A 19 -9.74 -8.78 11.85
N GLU A 20 -10.31 -9.19 12.98
CA GLU A 20 -11.73 -8.90 13.32
C GLU A 20 -11.99 -7.40 13.58
N ASN A 21 -11.00 -6.67 14.11
CA ASN A 21 -11.11 -5.22 14.35
C ASN A 21 -11.17 -4.38 13.07
N MET A 22 -10.91 -4.97 11.89
CA MET A 22 -11.07 -4.28 10.60
C MET A 22 -12.50 -4.42 10.06
N GLU A 23 -13.22 -5.49 10.41
CA GLU A 23 -14.61 -5.74 9.98
C GLU A 23 -15.64 -5.01 10.86
N GLU A 24 -15.38 -4.85 12.16
CA GLU A 24 -16.25 -4.01 13.02
C GLU A 24 -16.25 -2.54 12.63
N ARG A 25 -15.18 -2.06 11.97
CA ARG A 25 -15.06 -0.67 11.48
C ARG A 25 -15.90 -0.34 10.24
N LEU A 26 -16.56 -1.34 9.63
CA LEU A 26 -17.44 -1.14 8.47
C LEU A 26 -18.94 -1.24 8.81
N LYS A 27 -19.31 -1.50 10.07
CA LYS A 27 -20.72 -1.48 10.50
C LYS A 27 -21.12 -0.08 10.96
N VAL A 28 -21.53 0.75 10.00
CA VAL A 28 -22.33 1.95 10.29
C VAL A 28 -23.70 1.47 10.79
N THR A 29 -23.99 1.69 12.07
CA THR A 29 -25.34 1.55 12.64
C THR A 29 -26.32 2.49 11.93
N PRO A 30 -27.53 2.04 11.54
CA PRO A 30 -28.48 2.89 10.88
C PRO A 30 -29.07 3.90 11.86
N ILE A 31 -28.93 5.19 11.53
CA ILE A 31 -29.66 6.27 12.18
C ILE A 31 -31.14 6.07 11.84
N LYS A 32 -31.97 5.94 12.87
CA LYS A 32 -33.43 6.03 12.75
C LYS A 32 -33.79 7.43 12.29
N THR A 33 -34.32 7.57 11.08
CA THR A 33 -35.09 8.74 10.67
C THR A 33 -36.54 8.33 10.40
N ASP A 34 -37.42 9.09 11.03
CA ASP A 34 -38.86 8.92 11.02
C ASP A 34 -39.48 8.90 9.62
N ARG A 35 -40.56 8.14 9.54
CA ARG A 35 -41.43 8.02 8.38
C ARG A 35 -42.16 9.33 8.10
N SER A 36 -42.00 9.87 6.90
CA SER A 36 -43.11 10.55 6.22
C SER A 36 -43.05 10.22 4.73
N ILE A 37 -44.09 9.52 4.29
CA ILE A 37 -44.35 9.06 2.93
C ILE A 37 -44.72 10.25 2.05
N SER A 38 -44.09 10.38 0.88
CA SER A 38 -44.77 10.88 -0.31
C SER A 38 -44.34 10.06 -1.52
N THR A 39 -45.35 9.67 -2.29
CA THR A 39 -45.36 8.71 -3.39
C THR A 39 -45.02 9.34 -4.74
N CYS A 40 -44.70 8.47 -5.70
CA CYS A 40 -44.56 8.67 -7.16
C CYS A 40 -43.14 9.06 -7.63
N SER A 41 -42.51 8.45 -8.63
CA SER A 41 -42.96 7.55 -9.70
C SER A 41 -41.82 6.62 -10.14
N SER A 42 -42.20 5.42 -10.59
CA SER A 42 -41.32 4.38 -11.12
C SER A 42 -40.77 4.74 -12.50
N THR A 43 -39.45 4.80 -12.64
CA THR A 43 -38.74 4.56 -13.91
C THR A 43 -37.64 3.54 -13.64
N SER A 44 -37.78 2.38 -14.29
CA SER A 44 -36.83 1.28 -14.29
C SER A 44 -35.52 1.70 -14.93
N PHE A 45 -34.43 1.73 -14.16
CA PHE A 45 -33.07 1.73 -14.69
C PHE A 45 -32.36 0.47 -14.24
N THR A 46 -31.90 -0.31 -15.22
CA THR A 46 -31.02 -1.46 -15.03
C THR A 46 -29.72 -1.01 -14.38
N MET A 47 -29.49 -1.41 -13.13
CA MET A 47 -28.22 -1.18 -12.44
C MET A 47 -27.15 -2.11 -13.01
N SER A 48 -26.17 -1.52 -13.69
CA SER A 48 -24.91 -2.16 -14.03
C SER A 48 -24.10 -2.42 -12.75
N ASP A 49 -23.62 -3.66 -12.60
CA ASP A 49 -22.88 -4.18 -11.45
C ASP A 49 -21.62 -3.33 -11.15
N PRO A 50 -21.46 -2.73 -9.96
CA PRO A 50 -20.40 -1.76 -9.66
C PRO A 50 -18.98 -2.36 -9.52
N GLY A 51 -18.79 -3.66 -9.80
CA GLY A 51 -17.54 -4.39 -9.56
C GLY A 51 -16.73 -4.78 -10.80
N SER A 52 -17.10 -4.34 -12.02
CA SER A 52 -16.37 -4.67 -13.25
C SER A 52 -15.24 -3.65 -13.55
N PRO A 53 -13.97 -4.08 -13.68
CA PRO A 53 -12.89 -3.24 -14.21
C PRO A 53 -13.24 -2.77 -15.62
N GLY A 54 -13.30 -1.45 -15.84
CA GLY A 54 -13.72 -0.85 -17.11
C GLY A 54 -15.19 -0.45 -17.18
N SER A 55 -15.97 -0.61 -16.10
CA SER A 55 -17.33 -0.06 -16.02
C SER A 55 -17.36 1.46 -15.90
N TYR A 56 -18.41 2.09 -16.42
CA TYR A 56 -18.65 3.54 -16.33
C TYR A 56 -18.67 4.02 -14.86
N SER A 57 -19.27 3.23 -13.97
CA SER A 57 -19.29 3.51 -12.53
C SER A 57 -17.90 3.52 -11.91
N GLN A 58 -17.01 2.61 -12.30
CA GLN A 58 -15.62 2.58 -11.82
C GLN A 58 -14.81 3.75 -12.39
N MET A 59 -14.99 4.08 -13.67
CA MET A 59 -14.35 5.25 -14.30
C MET A 59 -14.71 6.55 -13.58
N LEU A 60 -15.98 6.72 -13.20
CA LEU A 60 -16.42 7.89 -12.43
C LEU A 60 -15.83 7.93 -11.01
N LEU A 61 -15.67 6.78 -10.35
CA LEU A 61 -15.02 6.69 -9.03
C LEU A 61 -13.54 7.05 -9.12
N ASP A 62 -12.83 6.55 -10.13
CA ASP A 62 -11.41 6.86 -10.34
C ASP A 62 -11.23 8.35 -10.67
N LEU A 63 -12.14 8.90 -11.47
CA LEU A 63 -12.14 10.33 -11.79
C LEU A 63 -12.42 11.18 -10.54
N GLN A 64 -13.39 10.77 -9.72
CA GLN A 64 -13.73 11.43 -8.45
C GLN A 64 -12.53 11.49 -7.50
N GLN A 65 -11.75 10.41 -7.41
CA GLN A 65 -10.54 10.36 -6.58
C GLN A 65 -9.38 11.20 -7.15
N SER A 66 -9.38 11.46 -8.46
CA SER A 66 -8.33 12.23 -9.13
C SER A 66 -8.54 13.75 -9.07
N LEU A 67 -9.78 14.22 -8.90
CA LEU A 67 -10.12 15.64 -9.04
C LEU A 67 -10.05 16.40 -7.70
N THR A 68 -9.34 17.52 -7.70
CA THR A 68 -9.38 18.47 -6.58
C THR A 68 -10.69 19.27 -6.58
N ILE A 69 -11.03 19.89 -5.45
CA ILE A 69 -12.20 20.78 -5.37
C ILE A 69 -12.13 21.97 -6.33
N THR A 70 -10.92 22.44 -6.63
CA THR A 70 -10.68 23.50 -7.62
C THR A 70 -11.01 23.02 -9.03
N ASN A 71 -10.59 21.81 -9.39
CA ASN A 71 -10.88 21.20 -10.68
C ASN A 71 -12.40 20.97 -10.84
N ILE A 72 -13.07 20.51 -9.78
CA ILE A 72 -14.53 20.30 -9.76
C ILE A 72 -15.28 21.62 -9.97
N ARG A 73 -14.83 22.72 -9.34
CA ARG A 73 -15.42 24.05 -9.54
C ARG A 73 -15.21 24.58 -10.95
N GLN A 74 -14.05 24.32 -11.56
CA GLN A 74 -13.80 24.68 -12.96
C GLN A 74 -14.65 23.86 -13.93
N LEU A 75 -14.84 22.56 -13.67
CA LEU A 75 -15.77 21.70 -14.41
C LEU A 75 -17.21 22.23 -14.30
N ALA A 76 -17.64 22.62 -13.11
CA ALA A 76 -18.95 23.21 -12.86
C ALA A 76 -19.16 24.54 -13.61
N MET A 77 -18.13 25.41 -13.67
CA MET A 77 -18.17 26.65 -14.44
C MET A 77 -18.27 26.41 -15.95
N ALA A 78 -17.51 25.45 -16.46
CA ALA A 78 -17.53 25.09 -17.88
C ALA A 78 -18.84 24.42 -18.32
N ALA A 79 -19.57 23.78 -17.39
CA ALA A 79 -20.87 23.15 -17.63
C ALA A 79 -22.04 24.14 -17.78
N GLY A 80 -21.80 25.44 -17.58
CA GLY A 80 -22.85 26.46 -17.67
C GLY A 80 -23.90 26.30 -16.57
N LEU A 81 -23.51 25.85 -15.37
CA LEU A 81 -24.38 25.85 -14.20
C LEU A 81 -24.70 27.31 -13.81
N ASP A 82 -25.98 27.58 -13.55
CA ASP A 82 -26.48 28.92 -13.25
C ASP A 82 -26.04 29.38 -11.84
N ALA A 83 -26.28 30.65 -11.50
CA ALA A 83 -25.86 31.19 -10.21
C ALA A 83 -26.57 30.50 -9.01
N ALA A 84 -27.75 29.92 -9.23
CA ALA A 84 -28.50 29.17 -8.23
C ALA A 84 -27.84 27.80 -7.95
N ASP A 85 -27.46 27.07 -8.99
CA ASP A 85 -26.72 25.80 -8.89
C ASP A 85 -25.36 26.02 -8.20
N ARG A 86 -24.69 27.16 -8.41
CA ARG A 86 -23.39 27.48 -7.77
C ARG A 86 -23.46 27.62 -6.25
N SER A 87 -24.58 28.13 -5.72
CA SER A 87 -24.79 28.28 -4.28
C SER A 87 -24.83 26.92 -3.54
N GLU A 88 -25.20 25.83 -4.22
CA GLU A 88 -25.18 24.48 -3.66
C GLU A 88 -23.76 23.89 -3.52
N PHE A 89 -22.77 24.49 -4.20
CA PHE A 89 -21.35 24.15 -4.11
C PHE A 89 -20.58 25.10 -3.18
N GLU A 90 -21.17 26.25 -2.80
CA GLU A 90 -20.58 27.18 -1.83
C GLU A 90 -20.76 26.63 -0.41
N GLY A 91 -19.63 26.34 0.26
CA GLY A 91 -19.59 25.77 1.61
C GLY A 91 -19.27 24.27 1.70
N ILE A 92 -19.25 23.55 0.57
CA ILE A 92 -18.73 22.18 0.53
C ILE A 92 -17.21 22.24 0.44
N ASN A 93 -16.52 21.61 1.41
CA ASN A 93 -15.04 21.52 1.44
C ASN A 93 -14.53 20.10 1.09
N ASP A 94 -15.43 19.15 0.86
CA ASP A 94 -15.13 17.76 0.51
C ASP A 94 -15.26 17.54 -1.02
N SER A 95 -14.18 17.10 -1.66
CA SER A 95 -14.15 16.85 -3.12
C SER A 95 -15.07 15.71 -3.52
N MET A 96 -15.24 14.70 -2.67
CA MET A 96 -16.08 13.54 -2.94
C MET A 96 -17.55 13.98 -3.07
N THR A 97 -18.08 14.63 -2.04
CA THR A 97 -19.47 15.15 -2.04
C THR A 97 -19.69 16.17 -3.15
N CYS A 98 -18.71 17.03 -3.42
CA CYS A 98 -18.79 18.05 -4.46
C CYS A 98 -18.90 17.42 -5.87
N PHE A 99 -18.08 16.40 -6.16
CA PHE A 99 -18.12 15.71 -7.44
C PHE A 99 -19.40 14.88 -7.63
N SER A 100 -19.91 14.21 -6.58
CA SER A 100 -21.17 13.47 -6.68
C SER A 100 -22.36 14.37 -7.02
N LYS A 101 -22.42 15.59 -6.46
CA LYS A 101 -23.44 16.58 -6.83
C LYS A 101 -23.29 17.07 -8.26
N LEU A 102 -22.06 17.36 -8.68
CA LEU A 102 -21.77 17.78 -10.06
C LEU A 102 -22.15 16.68 -11.06
N ARG A 103 -21.77 15.43 -10.78
CA ARG A 103 -22.12 14.25 -11.58
C ARG A 103 -23.63 14.18 -11.81
N ASN A 104 -24.43 14.22 -10.74
CA ASN A 104 -25.89 14.12 -10.85
C ASN A 104 -26.47 15.24 -11.74
N LYS A 105 -25.93 16.47 -11.65
CA LYS A 105 -26.36 17.59 -12.49
C LYS A 105 -25.95 17.43 -13.96
N LEU A 106 -24.75 16.90 -14.22
CA LEU A 106 -24.27 16.64 -15.57
C LEU A 106 -25.01 15.46 -16.24
N GLU A 107 -25.30 14.41 -15.49
CA GLU A 107 -26.12 13.27 -15.95
C GLU A 107 -27.56 13.72 -16.24
N ASN A 108 -28.16 14.55 -15.39
CA ASN A 108 -29.51 15.11 -15.62
C ASN A 108 -29.60 16.08 -16.82
N ARG A 109 -28.47 16.64 -17.27
CA ARG A 109 -28.39 17.54 -18.43
C ARG A 109 -27.93 16.81 -19.70
N ASP A 110 -27.84 15.48 -19.69
CA ASP A 110 -27.29 14.63 -20.77
C ASP A 110 -25.86 15.03 -21.21
N GLN A 111 -25.12 15.73 -20.34
CA GLN A 111 -23.74 16.18 -20.59
C GLN A 111 -22.70 15.16 -20.14
N LEU A 112 -23.13 14.11 -19.42
CA LEU A 112 -22.29 13.03 -18.92
C LEU A 112 -23.09 11.72 -18.95
N GLY A 113 -22.56 10.70 -19.60
CA GLY A 113 -23.20 9.38 -19.67
C GLY A 113 -22.25 8.29 -20.19
N GLU A 114 -22.67 7.04 -20.08
CA GLU A 114 -21.86 5.84 -20.44
C GLU A 114 -21.29 5.91 -21.86
N LYS A 115 -22.03 6.53 -22.79
CA LYS A 115 -21.65 6.74 -24.20
C LYS A 115 -21.37 8.20 -24.55
N ASN A 116 -21.47 9.13 -23.59
CA ASN A 116 -21.30 10.56 -23.81
C ASN A 116 -20.27 11.14 -22.82
N LEU A 117 -19.00 11.13 -23.24
CA LEU A 117 -17.87 11.66 -22.46
C LEU A 117 -17.24 12.90 -23.10
N VAL A 118 -17.80 13.40 -24.21
CA VAL A 118 -17.20 14.48 -25.02
C VAL A 118 -17.01 15.75 -24.20
N PHE A 119 -18.07 16.18 -23.49
CA PHE A 119 -18.03 17.37 -22.64
C PHE A 119 -16.97 17.26 -21.53
N LEU A 120 -16.91 16.09 -20.87
CA LEU A 120 -15.97 15.84 -19.79
C LEU A 120 -14.51 15.83 -20.31
N LYS A 121 -14.26 15.19 -21.45
CA LYS A 121 -12.95 15.13 -22.12
C LYS A 121 -12.48 16.51 -22.56
N ASP A 122 -13.34 17.30 -23.18
CA ASP A 122 -13.02 18.66 -23.64
C ASP A 122 -12.73 19.60 -22.46
N THR A 123 -13.48 19.45 -21.37
CA THR A 123 -13.29 20.30 -20.19
C THR A 123 -12.04 19.90 -19.41
N LEU A 124 -11.78 18.60 -19.23
CA LEU A 124 -10.53 18.11 -18.63
C LEU A 124 -9.30 18.55 -19.43
N LYS A 125 -9.42 18.63 -20.77
CA LYS A 125 -8.37 19.16 -21.64
C LYS A 125 -8.16 20.67 -21.45
N LYS A 126 -9.23 21.44 -21.25
CA LYS A 126 -9.16 22.90 -20.97
C LYS A 126 -8.53 23.23 -19.61
N ILE A 127 -8.71 22.36 -18.62
CA ILE A 127 -8.09 22.52 -17.28
C ILE A 127 -6.74 21.77 -17.16
N GLU A 128 -6.18 21.29 -18.27
CA GLU A 128 -4.89 20.59 -18.34
C GLU A 128 -4.77 19.38 -17.38
N HIS A 129 -5.86 18.66 -17.14
CA HIS A 129 -5.91 17.56 -16.17
C HIS A 129 -5.58 16.20 -16.80
N GLU A 130 -4.29 15.93 -17.01
CA GLU A 130 -3.79 14.74 -17.72
C GLU A 130 -4.23 13.40 -17.09
N ARG A 131 -4.26 13.31 -15.75
CA ARG A 131 -4.69 12.08 -15.04
C ARG A 131 -6.15 11.72 -15.36
N GLY A 132 -7.03 12.72 -15.42
CA GLY A 132 -8.44 12.53 -15.76
C GLY A 132 -8.64 12.11 -17.21
N LEU A 133 -7.83 12.67 -18.13
CA LEU A 133 -7.82 12.27 -19.53
C LEU A 133 -7.33 10.82 -19.70
N GLY A 134 -6.34 10.39 -18.90
CA GLY A 134 -5.87 9.00 -18.88
C GLY A 134 -6.93 8.01 -18.41
N ILE A 135 -7.71 8.37 -17.39
CA ILE A 135 -8.84 7.57 -16.88
C ILE A 135 -9.91 7.38 -17.95
N ILE A 136 -10.31 8.46 -18.63
CA ILE A 136 -11.29 8.41 -19.74
C ILE A 136 -10.77 7.56 -20.89
N LYS A 137 -9.49 7.73 -21.28
CA LYS A 137 -8.89 6.96 -22.36
C LYS A 137 -8.87 5.46 -22.06
N THR A 138 -8.54 5.09 -20.82
CA THR A 138 -8.55 3.69 -20.37
C THR A 138 -9.95 3.08 -20.45
N TYR A 139 -10.99 3.86 -20.10
CA TYR A 139 -12.38 3.46 -20.24
C TYR A 139 -12.83 3.32 -21.70
N GLU A 140 -12.49 4.29 -22.56
CA GLU A 140 -12.79 4.24 -24.00
C GLU A 140 -12.10 3.03 -24.67
N GLU A 141 -10.85 2.73 -24.31
CA GLU A 141 -10.10 1.58 -24.83
C GLU A 141 -10.66 0.24 -24.36
N ALA A 142 -11.24 0.18 -23.16
CA ALA A 142 -11.91 -1.02 -22.65
C ALA A 142 -13.17 -1.36 -23.48
N GLY A 143 -13.87 -0.36 -24.03
CA GLY A 143 -15.05 -0.54 -24.88
C GLY A 143 -14.77 -1.01 -26.32
N ILE A 144 -13.51 -0.97 -26.78
CA ILE A 144 -13.12 -1.38 -28.15
C ILE A 144 -13.03 -2.91 -28.30
N TYR A 145 -12.89 -3.65 -27.19
CA TYR A 145 -12.72 -5.11 -27.21
C TYR A 145 -14.01 -5.93 -27.39
N ASP A 146 -15.19 -5.31 -27.38
CA ASP A 146 -16.49 -5.99 -27.55
C ASP A 146 -16.94 -6.19 -29.01
N HIS A 147 -16.14 -5.78 -29.99
CA HIS A 147 -16.44 -5.97 -31.42
C HIS A 147 -15.49 -6.95 -32.11
N ILE A 148 -15.61 -8.23 -31.77
CA ILE A 148 -15.19 -9.33 -32.66
C ILE A 148 -16.45 -9.83 -33.38
N PRO A 149 -16.52 -9.81 -34.73
CA PRO A 149 -17.62 -10.41 -35.45
C PRO A 149 -17.65 -11.92 -35.18
N SER A 150 -18.75 -12.40 -34.63
CA SER A 150 -19.10 -13.81 -34.55
C SER A 150 -19.03 -14.44 -35.94
N SER A 151 -18.08 -15.36 -36.14
CA SER A 151 -18.05 -16.28 -37.28
C SER A 151 -18.97 -17.47 -37.02
N PRO A 152 -19.47 -18.13 -38.08
CA PRO A 152 -20.75 -18.84 -38.03
C PRO A 152 -20.66 -20.22 -37.37
N GLU A 153 -21.81 -20.57 -36.82
CA GLU A 153 -22.22 -21.82 -36.21
C GLU A 153 -21.59 -23.06 -36.86
N SER A 154 -20.90 -23.87 -36.04
CA SER A 154 -20.82 -25.30 -36.25
C SER A 154 -21.49 -25.96 -35.05
N SER A 155 -22.67 -26.51 -35.31
CA SER A 155 -23.48 -27.31 -34.40
C SER A 155 -22.66 -28.47 -33.84
N ASP A 156 -22.52 -28.51 -32.52
CA ASP A 156 -22.69 -29.72 -31.73
C ASP A 156 -23.14 -29.25 -30.34
N ASP A 157 -24.32 -29.73 -29.95
CA ASP A 157 -25.01 -29.40 -28.70
C ASP A 157 -24.15 -29.74 -27.49
N GLU A 158 -23.82 -28.74 -26.67
CA GLU A 158 -23.89 -28.86 -25.22
C GLU A 158 -24.22 -27.47 -24.64
N SER A 159 -25.42 -27.39 -24.09
CA SER A 159 -25.99 -26.23 -23.43
C SER A 159 -25.15 -25.82 -22.22
N ASP A 160 -24.60 -24.61 -22.25
CA ASP A 160 -24.55 -23.73 -21.09
C ASP A 160 -24.22 -22.29 -21.53
N THR A 161 -25.24 -21.43 -21.52
CA THR A 161 -25.12 -19.99 -21.73
C THR A 161 -24.50 -19.33 -20.50
N ALA A 162 -23.18 -19.47 -20.33
CA ALA A 162 -22.44 -18.69 -19.35
C ALA A 162 -21.92 -17.40 -20.00
N ARG A 163 -22.50 -16.25 -19.62
CA ARG A 163 -21.84 -14.94 -19.71
C ARG A 163 -20.40 -15.07 -19.20
N PRO A 164 -19.41 -14.33 -19.73
CA PRO A 164 -18.04 -14.42 -19.22
C PRO A 164 -18.05 -14.05 -17.74
N ARG A 165 -17.94 -15.06 -16.87
CA ARG A 165 -17.84 -14.86 -15.43
C ARG A 165 -16.58 -14.04 -15.21
N SER A 166 -16.68 -12.97 -14.42
CA SER A 166 -15.50 -12.32 -13.86
C SER A 166 -14.69 -13.43 -13.17
N HIS A 167 -13.50 -13.71 -13.68
CA HIS A 167 -12.69 -14.80 -13.16
C HIS A 167 -12.22 -14.37 -11.77
N GLY A 168 -12.74 -15.02 -10.74
CA GLY A 168 -12.27 -14.80 -9.38
C GLY A 168 -10.83 -15.28 -9.24
N PHE A 169 -10.14 -14.89 -8.16
CA PHE A 169 -8.79 -15.40 -7.85
C PHE A 169 -8.70 -16.94 -7.88
N VAL A 170 -9.78 -17.61 -7.45
CA VAL A 170 -9.94 -19.07 -7.52
C VAL A 170 -9.96 -19.58 -8.96
N ASP A 171 -10.57 -18.86 -9.90
CA ASP A 171 -10.59 -19.23 -11.32
C ASP A 171 -9.22 -19.04 -11.98
N TYR A 172 -8.42 -18.07 -11.53
CA TYR A 172 -7.01 -18.00 -11.91
C TYR A 172 -6.22 -19.19 -11.39
N LEU A 173 -6.42 -19.59 -10.12
CA LEU A 173 -5.82 -20.79 -9.55
C LEU A 173 -6.25 -22.07 -10.29
N LYS A 174 -7.51 -22.16 -10.74
CA LYS A 174 -7.98 -23.24 -11.63
C LYS A 174 -7.22 -23.26 -12.93
N LEU A 175 -7.07 -22.10 -13.56
CA LEU A 175 -6.44 -21.96 -14.87
C LEU A 175 -4.98 -22.42 -14.86
N VAL A 176 -4.27 -22.19 -13.74
CA VAL A 176 -2.89 -22.66 -13.53
C VAL A 176 -2.81 -24.05 -12.87
N GLY A 177 -3.93 -24.74 -12.66
CA GLY A 177 -3.97 -26.10 -12.10
C GLY A 177 -3.64 -26.19 -10.61
N LEU A 178 -3.78 -25.08 -9.87
CA LEU A 178 -3.44 -24.95 -8.46
C LEU A 178 -4.66 -24.93 -7.53
N GLU A 179 -5.90 -24.84 -8.03
CA GLU A 179 -7.10 -24.75 -7.19
C GLU A 179 -7.22 -25.90 -6.16
N GLY A 180 -7.12 -27.16 -6.61
CA GLY A 180 -7.23 -28.32 -5.71
C GLY A 180 -6.00 -28.55 -4.82
N ARG A 181 -4.87 -27.87 -5.12
CA ARG A 181 -3.60 -28.00 -4.40
C ARG A 181 -3.34 -26.85 -3.42
N LEU A 182 -3.90 -25.66 -3.68
CA LEU A 182 -3.58 -24.41 -2.99
C LEU A 182 -4.79 -23.52 -2.71
N GLY A 183 -5.97 -23.79 -3.27
CA GLY A 183 -7.13 -22.89 -3.22
C GLY A 183 -7.63 -22.54 -1.82
N LYS A 184 -7.29 -23.33 -0.80
CA LYS A 184 -7.62 -23.04 0.62
C LYS A 184 -6.55 -22.22 1.36
N ASN A 185 -5.31 -22.22 0.87
CA ASN A 185 -4.15 -21.62 1.55
C ASN A 185 -3.69 -20.29 0.92
N LEU A 186 -4.23 -19.95 -0.25
CA LEU A 186 -3.89 -18.76 -1.02
C LEU A 186 -5.10 -17.85 -1.13
N THR A 187 -4.96 -16.62 -0.66
CA THR A 187 -5.91 -15.52 -0.89
C THR A 187 -5.26 -14.45 -1.77
N LEU A 188 -6.06 -13.61 -2.43
CA LEU A 188 -5.52 -12.49 -3.22
C LEU A 188 -4.58 -11.60 -2.38
N ARG A 189 -4.92 -11.40 -1.09
CA ARG A 189 -4.09 -10.65 -0.11
C ARG A 189 -2.70 -11.25 0.07
N ASP A 190 -2.55 -12.57 -0.10
CA ASP A 190 -1.29 -13.28 0.09
C ASP A 190 -0.29 -13.02 -1.04
N VAL A 191 -0.78 -12.66 -2.24
CA VAL A 191 0.04 -12.35 -3.43
C VAL A 191 0.09 -10.85 -3.74
N THR A 192 -0.65 -10.04 -3.00
CA THR A 192 -0.75 -8.59 -3.25
C THR A 192 0.51 -7.87 -2.78
N VAL A 193 1.11 -7.06 -3.65
CA VAL A 193 2.15 -6.09 -3.27
C VAL A 193 1.46 -4.84 -2.76
N VAL A 194 1.94 -4.26 -1.65
CA VAL A 194 1.35 -3.04 -1.10
C VAL A 194 1.91 -1.85 -1.85
N ARG A 195 1.11 -1.32 -2.79
CA ARG A 195 1.38 -0.07 -3.50
C ARG A 195 0.74 1.10 -2.73
N GLU A 196 1.44 2.22 -2.65
CA GLU A 196 0.89 3.50 -2.16
C GLU A 196 0.14 3.43 -0.82
N THR A 197 0.83 3.08 0.27
CA THR A 197 0.21 3.22 1.61
C THR A 197 0.02 4.69 1.99
N SER A 198 -1.22 5.09 2.27
CA SER A 198 -1.56 6.38 2.91
C SER A 198 -1.51 6.32 4.45
N ILE A 199 -1.24 5.14 5.01
CA ILE A 199 -1.21 4.82 6.45
C ILE A 199 0.17 4.28 6.83
N ASP A 200 0.52 4.43 8.10
CA ASP A 200 1.75 3.90 8.68
C ASP A 200 1.84 2.37 8.63
N VAL A 201 3.07 1.87 8.50
CA VAL A 201 3.38 0.44 8.49
C VAL A 201 4.13 0.08 9.77
N PRO A 202 3.62 -0.82 10.62
CA PRO A 202 4.36 -1.28 11.79
C PRO A 202 5.55 -2.14 11.36
N ILE A 203 6.76 -1.63 11.60
CA ILE A 203 8.00 -2.30 11.17
C ILE A 203 8.70 -3.03 12.32
N ILE A 204 8.55 -2.59 13.56
CA ILE A 204 9.10 -3.30 14.72
C ILE A 204 7.95 -3.59 15.68
N LEU A 205 7.75 -4.86 16.02
CA LEU A 205 6.73 -5.28 16.96
C LEU A 205 7.36 -5.60 18.32
N PRO A 206 6.74 -5.17 19.44
CA PRO A 206 7.15 -5.62 20.75
C PRO A 206 6.89 -7.12 20.88
N ALA A 207 7.70 -7.79 21.71
CA ALA A 207 7.42 -9.16 22.08
C ALA A 207 6.12 -9.26 22.90
N VAL A 208 5.41 -10.38 22.76
CA VAL A 208 4.21 -10.68 23.55
C VAL A 208 4.58 -10.86 25.03
N ALA A 209 5.67 -11.58 25.30
CA ALA A 209 6.28 -11.63 26.63
C ALA A 209 7.35 -10.55 26.77
N LYS A 210 7.39 -9.86 27.91
CA LYS A 210 8.37 -8.78 28.18
C LYS A 210 9.83 -9.24 28.14
N THR A 211 10.08 -10.54 28.28
CA THR A 211 11.41 -11.16 28.29
C THR A 211 11.99 -11.31 26.88
N ASP A 212 11.15 -11.43 25.86
CA ASP A 212 11.61 -11.82 24.54
C ASP A 212 12.08 -10.60 23.73
N ASN A 213 12.79 -10.90 22.65
CA ASN A 213 13.31 -9.88 21.76
C ASN A 213 12.18 -9.32 20.87
N PRO A 214 12.10 -8.00 20.65
CA PRO A 214 11.23 -7.43 19.63
C PRO A 214 11.56 -8.00 18.26
N THR A 215 10.57 -7.99 17.36
CA THR A 215 10.74 -8.48 15.99
C THR A 215 10.77 -7.32 15.00
N PHE A 216 11.86 -7.16 14.25
CA PHE A 216 11.90 -6.31 13.06
C PHE A 216 11.28 -7.07 11.88
N LYS A 217 10.14 -6.58 11.42
CA LYS A 217 9.33 -7.13 10.34
C LYS A 217 9.85 -6.66 8.97
N LEU A 218 11.08 -7.05 8.62
CA LEU A 218 11.69 -6.62 7.35
C LEU A 218 10.87 -7.10 6.15
N TRP A 219 10.28 -8.29 6.26
CA TRP A 219 9.40 -8.86 5.26
C TRP A 219 8.27 -7.91 4.84
N ALA A 220 7.62 -7.30 5.83
CA ALA A 220 6.52 -6.37 5.60
C ALA A 220 6.99 -5.13 4.84
N VAL A 221 8.20 -4.63 5.16
CA VAL A 221 8.80 -3.47 4.49
C VAL A 221 9.21 -3.79 3.05
N ARG A 222 9.66 -5.03 2.77
CA ARG A 222 10.01 -5.46 1.41
C ARG A 222 8.84 -5.44 0.43
N ARG A 223 7.62 -5.59 0.93
CA ARG A 223 6.39 -5.56 0.13
C ARG A 223 5.88 -4.16 -0.16
N VAL A 224 6.49 -3.13 0.43
CA VAL A 224 6.11 -1.73 0.20
C VAL A 224 6.86 -1.19 -1.01
N ILE A 225 6.09 -0.91 -2.07
CA ILE A 225 6.57 -0.21 -3.26
C ILE A 225 6.04 1.21 -3.23
N LYS A 226 6.94 2.17 -3.46
CA LYS A 226 6.61 3.58 -3.61
C LYS A 226 7.02 4.04 -4.99
N GLU A 227 6.18 4.89 -5.57
CA GLU A 227 6.42 5.54 -6.84
C GLU A 227 6.52 7.05 -6.59
N TRP A 228 7.49 7.70 -7.23
CA TRP A 228 7.62 9.15 -7.19
C TRP A 228 8.34 9.69 -8.40
N LYS A 229 8.12 10.98 -8.68
CA LYS A 229 8.77 11.67 -9.79
C LYS A 229 10.09 12.25 -9.32
N THR A 230 11.17 12.04 -10.07
CA THR A 230 12.45 12.73 -9.86
C THR A 230 12.47 14.06 -10.62
N GLY A 231 13.41 14.95 -10.30
CA GLY A 231 13.60 16.23 -10.99
C GLY A 231 13.63 16.14 -12.53
N ASP A 232 14.03 15.00 -13.10
CA ASP A 232 14.09 14.74 -14.54
C ASP A 232 12.74 14.34 -15.16
N SER A 233 11.65 14.46 -14.41
CA SER A 233 10.30 14.04 -14.78
C SER A 233 10.09 12.54 -15.03
N VAL A 234 11.02 11.70 -14.60
CA VAL A 234 10.91 10.24 -14.67
C VAL A 234 10.18 9.73 -13.43
N PHE A 235 9.17 8.88 -13.63
CA PHE A 235 8.56 8.12 -12.55
C PHE A 235 9.48 6.98 -12.13
N LEU A 236 9.80 6.94 -10.85
CA LEU A 236 10.66 5.96 -10.23
C LEU A 236 9.83 5.08 -9.30
N GLU A 237 9.60 3.82 -9.69
CA GLU A 237 8.99 2.80 -8.84
C GLU A 237 10.08 1.97 -8.16
N LYS A 238 10.17 2.04 -6.83
CA LYS A 238 11.17 1.30 -6.04
C LYS A 238 10.59 0.72 -4.76
N ARG A 239 11.18 -0.39 -4.32
CA ARG A 239 10.95 -0.94 -2.99
C ARG A 239 11.64 -0.06 -1.97
N ILE A 240 10.89 0.34 -0.94
CA ILE A 240 11.41 1.31 0.02
C ILE A 240 12.42 0.70 1.01
N SER A 241 12.36 -0.62 1.18
CA SER A 241 13.31 -1.42 1.97
C SER A 241 14.74 -1.31 1.45
N SER A 242 14.92 -1.38 0.12
CA SER A 242 16.21 -1.34 -0.56
C SER A 242 16.62 0.05 -1.04
N TRP A 243 15.74 1.04 -0.92
CA TRP A 243 16.02 2.41 -1.34
C TRP A 243 16.72 3.22 -0.23
N PRO A 244 17.78 4.00 -0.54
CA PRO A 244 18.41 4.87 0.44
C PRO A 244 17.47 5.99 0.87
N THR A 245 17.23 6.12 2.17
CA THR A 245 16.31 7.15 2.72
C THR A 245 16.94 7.88 3.89
N PHE A 246 16.53 9.13 4.12
CA PHE A 246 16.89 9.83 5.35
C PHE A 246 15.91 9.45 6.45
N ILE A 247 16.43 8.81 7.49
CA ILE A 247 15.59 8.22 8.54
C ILE A 247 15.50 9.19 9.72
N VAL A 248 14.28 9.68 9.98
CA VAL A 248 13.95 10.53 11.13
C VAL A 248 13.13 9.73 12.13
N ALA A 249 13.64 9.56 13.34
CA ALA A 249 12.93 8.85 14.39
C ALA A 249 12.39 9.77 15.47
N PHE A 250 11.15 9.54 15.87
CA PHE A 250 10.48 10.27 16.94
C PHE A 250 10.35 9.37 18.17
N VAL A 251 10.98 9.78 19.27
CA VAL A 251 10.91 9.10 20.56
C VAL A 251 10.33 10.03 21.62
N ARG A 252 9.67 9.45 22.61
CA ARG A 252 9.11 10.15 23.76
C ARG A 252 9.82 9.70 25.03
N VAL A 253 10.07 10.66 25.93
CA VAL A 253 10.57 10.39 27.28
C VAL A 253 9.59 11.00 28.28
N GLY A 254 8.95 10.15 29.08
CA GLY A 254 7.99 10.56 30.11
C GLY A 254 6.62 10.97 29.58
N ASP A 255 5.77 11.52 30.43
CA ASP A 255 4.39 11.86 30.09
C ASP A 255 4.24 13.24 29.45
N LEU A 256 4.01 13.24 28.13
CA LEU A 256 3.91 14.47 27.35
C LEU A 256 2.54 15.14 27.50
N PRO A 257 2.52 16.49 27.59
CA PRO A 257 1.28 17.26 27.56
C PRO A 257 0.63 17.30 26.16
N LEU A 258 1.38 16.99 25.11
CA LEU A 258 0.91 16.90 23.73
C LEU A 258 1.29 15.54 23.13
N SER A 259 0.36 14.95 22.35
CA SER A 259 0.60 13.68 21.68
C SER A 259 1.71 13.80 20.63
N LYS A 260 2.68 12.89 20.68
CA LYS A 260 3.76 12.77 19.69
C LYS A 260 3.23 12.49 18.28
N SER A 261 2.26 11.59 18.13
CA SER A 261 1.67 11.29 16.82
C SER A 261 0.96 12.51 16.22
N ILE A 262 0.32 13.36 17.03
CA ILE A 262 -0.31 14.61 16.54
C ILE A 262 0.74 15.55 15.94
N LEU A 263 1.87 15.74 16.63
CA LEU A 263 2.97 16.55 16.12
C LEU A 263 3.52 16.01 14.80
N ILE A 264 3.71 14.69 14.71
CA ILE A 264 4.21 14.04 13.49
C ILE A 264 3.20 14.19 12.34
N ASN A 265 1.91 13.96 12.59
CA ASN A 265 0.86 14.10 11.57
C ASN A 265 0.75 15.55 11.06
N ASN A 266 0.83 16.53 11.96
CA ASN A 266 0.82 17.96 11.60
C ASN A 266 2.04 18.35 10.77
N MET A 267 3.20 17.78 11.09
CA MET A 267 4.43 17.95 10.32
C MET A 267 4.28 17.35 8.91
N LEU A 268 3.82 16.12 8.81
CA LEU A 268 3.69 15.38 7.55
C LEU A 268 2.58 15.89 6.64
N SER A 269 1.43 16.26 7.20
CA SER A 269 0.30 16.86 6.47
C SER A 269 0.77 18.10 5.71
N ARG A 270 1.61 18.93 6.35
CA ARG A 270 2.22 20.09 5.71
C ARG A 270 3.25 19.70 4.66
N GLY A 271 4.14 18.78 5.02
CA GLY A 271 5.14 18.27 4.10
C GLY A 271 4.52 17.72 2.82
N GLN A 272 3.41 16.96 2.89
CA GLN A 272 2.80 16.28 1.74
C GLN A 272 1.69 17.09 1.03
N GLY A 273 1.40 18.32 1.48
CA GLY A 273 0.34 19.14 0.86
C GLY A 273 -1.10 18.75 1.24
N ASN A 274 -1.28 17.66 1.98
CA ASN A 274 -2.59 17.20 2.46
C ASN A 274 -2.98 17.91 3.75
N ARG A 275 -4.05 18.71 3.74
CA ARG A 275 -4.58 19.31 4.98
C ARG A 275 -5.32 18.24 5.79
N ASN A 276 -4.88 18.02 7.03
CA ASN A 276 -5.54 17.23 8.08
C ASN A 276 -5.62 15.70 7.87
N HIS A 277 -4.57 15.08 7.31
CA HIS A 277 -4.50 13.62 7.24
C HIS A 277 -3.81 13.03 8.47
N SER A 278 -4.47 12.08 9.13
CA SER A 278 -3.91 11.36 10.27
C SER A 278 -3.14 10.13 9.77
N TYR A 279 -1.82 10.28 9.62
CA TYR A 279 -0.97 9.18 9.16
C TYR A 279 -0.71 8.14 10.25
N PHE A 280 -0.43 8.61 11.47
CA PHE A 280 -0.24 7.78 12.66
C PHE A 280 -1.42 7.97 13.60
N LEU A 281 -2.01 6.87 14.09
CA LEU A 281 -3.04 6.98 15.12
C LEU A 281 -2.46 7.66 16.37
N SER A 282 -3.19 8.64 16.89
CA SER A 282 -2.81 9.37 18.09
C SER A 282 -3.55 8.82 19.31
N LYS A 283 -3.03 9.09 20.52
CA LYS A 283 -3.71 8.73 21.77
C LYS A 283 -5.14 9.30 21.87
N LYS A 284 -5.45 10.41 21.18
CA LYS A 284 -6.80 10.98 21.16
C LYS A 284 -7.76 10.18 20.27
N ASP A 285 -7.24 9.53 19.23
CA ASP A 285 -8.02 8.77 18.24
C ASP A 285 -8.13 7.29 18.62
N ASP A 286 -7.35 6.84 19.60
CA ASP A 286 -7.31 5.47 20.09
C ASP A 286 -8.47 5.23 21.07
N TYR A 287 -9.62 4.80 20.55
CA TYR A 287 -10.85 4.56 21.32
C TYR A 287 -10.78 3.29 22.20
N ASN A 288 -9.67 2.54 22.16
CA ASN A 288 -9.57 1.25 22.82
C ASN A 288 -8.88 1.36 24.19
N GLU A 289 -9.64 1.13 25.26
CA GLU A 289 -9.14 1.14 26.65
C GLU A 289 -7.96 0.16 26.87
N ASN A 290 -7.80 -0.84 25.98
CA ASN A 290 -6.76 -1.86 26.03
C ASN A 290 -5.59 -1.67 25.03
N ALA A 291 -5.29 -0.43 24.60
CA ALA A 291 -4.19 -0.08 23.69
C ALA A 291 -2.75 -0.42 24.19
N HIS A 292 -2.60 -1.29 25.19
CA HIS A 292 -1.31 -1.73 25.71
C HIS A 292 -0.48 -2.52 24.68
N PHE A 293 -1.14 -3.23 23.76
CA PHE A 293 -0.48 -4.07 22.75
C PHE A 293 0.25 -3.29 21.64
N SER A 294 0.03 -1.96 21.53
CA SER A 294 0.75 -1.11 20.58
C SER A 294 1.97 -0.39 21.19
N LYS A 295 2.14 -0.43 22.52
CA LYS A 295 3.27 0.23 23.19
C LYS A 295 4.56 -0.53 22.87
N GLY A 296 5.59 0.19 22.45
CA GLY A 296 6.86 -0.38 22.01
C GLY A 296 6.90 -0.73 20.52
N THR A 297 5.78 -0.66 19.80
CA THR A 297 5.75 -0.77 18.34
C THR A 297 6.44 0.43 17.71
N VAL A 298 7.20 0.19 16.64
CA VAL A 298 7.75 1.26 15.80
C VAL A 298 7.06 1.23 14.45
N GLU A 299 6.44 2.35 14.13
CA GLU A 299 5.67 2.55 12.91
C GLU A 299 6.50 3.37 11.94
N SER A 300 6.41 3.05 10.66
CA SER A 300 7.13 3.73 9.59
C SER A 300 6.16 4.36 8.61
N LEU A 301 6.45 5.59 8.22
CA LEU A 301 5.81 6.25 7.09
C LEU A 301 6.89 6.84 6.19
N TRP A 302 6.65 6.87 4.88
CA TRP A 302 7.57 7.46 3.91
C TRP A 302 6.99 8.76 3.38
N TYR A 303 7.74 9.83 3.58
CA TYR A 303 7.48 11.11 2.95
C TYR A 303 8.07 11.10 1.54
N ILE A 304 7.20 11.23 0.56
CA ILE A 304 7.51 11.18 -0.86
C ILE A 304 7.41 12.60 -1.44
N PRO A 305 8.43 13.09 -2.16
CA PRO A 305 8.37 14.42 -2.77
C PRO A 305 7.28 14.48 -3.86
N SER A 306 6.47 15.54 -3.86
CA SER A 306 5.42 15.79 -4.86
C SER A 306 5.78 16.97 -5.79
N VAL A 307 5.32 16.91 -7.03
CA VAL A 307 5.60 17.86 -8.13
C VAL A 307 5.10 19.27 -7.83
N GLU A 308 4.05 19.42 -7.02
CA GLU A 308 3.44 20.72 -6.69
C GLU A 308 4.27 21.55 -5.70
N GLN A 309 5.33 20.98 -5.13
CA GLN A 309 6.17 21.62 -4.10
C GLN A 309 7.55 22.05 -4.61
N GLN A 310 7.65 22.40 -5.90
CA GLN A 310 8.84 22.82 -6.65
C GLN A 310 9.64 24.04 -6.11
N SER A 311 9.44 24.46 -4.85
CA SER A 311 10.38 25.35 -4.16
C SER A 311 11.39 24.61 -3.28
N GLN A 312 11.27 23.28 -3.12
CA GLN A 312 12.14 22.52 -2.22
C GLN A 312 12.92 21.42 -2.94
N SER A 313 14.24 21.62 -2.92
CA SER A 313 15.34 20.86 -3.51
C SER A 313 15.49 19.41 -3.00
N VAL A 314 14.47 18.57 -3.11
CA VAL A 314 14.50 17.28 -2.42
C VAL A 314 14.08 16.11 -3.31
N ASP A 315 15.02 15.65 -4.15
CA ASP A 315 14.95 14.37 -4.90
C ASP A 315 15.12 13.13 -3.99
N LYS A 316 14.90 13.25 -2.68
CA LYS A 316 15.28 12.23 -1.70
C LYS A 316 14.13 11.94 -0.73
N VAL A 317 13.81 10.66 -0.57
CA VAL A 317 12.72 10.15 0.26
C VAL A 317 13.10 10.18 1.75
N ILE A 318 12.18 10.59 2.63
CA ILE A 318 12.38 10.59 4.09
C ILE A 318 11.57 9.45 4.71
N THR A 319 12.21 8.61 5.51
CA THR A 319 11.56 7.59 6.33
C THR A 319 11.32 8.16 7.72
N VAL A 320 10.07 8.23 8.15
CA VAL A 320 9.66 8.72 9.47
C VAL A 320 9.29 7.54 10.36
N LEU A 321 10.03 7.36 11.45
CA LEU A 321 9.81 6.30 12.44
C LEU A 321 9.12 6.87 13.68
N ASN A 322 7.93 6.38 14.00
CA ASN A 322 7.15 6.72 15.17
C ASN A 322 7.21 5.58 16.20
N MET A 323 8.05 5.71 17.24
CA MET A 323 8.10 4.72 18.32
C MET A 323 6.97 4.97 19.33
N ARG A 324 6.05 4.02 19.51
CA ARG A 324 4.95 4.14 20.46
C ARG A 324 5.38 3.88 21.90
N GLY A 325 4.80 4.62 22.83
CA GLY A 325 5.09 4.51 24.26
C GLY A 325 6.30 5.35 24.72
N ASN A 326 6.77 5.07 25.94
CA ASN A 326 7.93 5.72 26.53
C ASN A 326 9.20 4.94 26.17
N SER A 327 10.22 5.63 25.65
CA SER A 327 11.49 5.02 25.23
C SER A 327 12.20 4.25 26.35
N ASP A 328 12.11 4.74 27.59
CA ASP A 328 12.74 4.09 28.75
C ASP A 328 12.14 2.72 29.09
N VAL A 329 10.89 2.47 28.69
CA VAL A 329 10.19 1.18 28.91
C VAL A 329 10.61 0.14 27.88
N PHE A 330 11.08 0.56 26.71
CA PHE A 330 11.39 -0.29 25.55
C PHE A 330 12.83 -0.04 25.07
N PRO A 331 13.84 -0.42 25.88
CA PRO A 331 15.23 -0.08 25.60
C PRO A 331 15.78 -0.73 24.32
N ARG A 332 15.36 -1.97 24.01
CA ARG A 332 15.79 -2.70 22.80
C ARG A 332 15.30 -2.00 21.53
N GLN A 333 14.02 -1.66 21.47
CA GLN A 333 13.43 -0.91 20.35
C GLN A 333 14.04 0.50 20.24
N THR A 334 14.22 1.19 21.37
CA THR A 334 14.86 2.52 21.40
C THR A 334 16.27 2.47 20.82
N LYS A 335 17.07 1.49 21.23
CA LYS A 335 18.44 1.27 20.73
C LYS A 335 18.45 1.02 19.23
N LEU A 336 17.56 0.17 18.73
CA LEU A 336 17.46 -0.12 17.29
C LEU A 336 17.08 1.13 16.49
N VAL A 337 16.02 1.83 16.90
CA VAL A 337 15.53 3.04 16.24
C VAL A 337 16.58 4.15 16.23
N CYS A 338 17.30 4.35 17.35
CA CYS A 338 18.38 5.33 17.44
C CYS A 338 19.55 5.04 16.49
N LYS A 339 19.84 3.75 16.27
CA LYS A 339 20.88 3.32 15.32
C LYS A 339 20.44 3.43 13.86
N MET A 340 19.17 3.18 13.58
CA MET A 340 18.58 3.34 12.25
C MET A 340 18.53 4.80 11.82
N ALA A 341 18.20 5.70 12.74
CA ALA A 341 17.93 7.09 12.44
C ALA A 341 19.20 7.90 12.14
N ASN A 342 19.13 8.69 11.07
CA ASN A 342 20.07 9.80 10.85
C ASN A 342 19.82 10.93 11.84
N LEU A 343 18.56 11.15 12.20
CA LEU A 343 18.12 12.18 13.12
C LEU A 343 17.07 11.64 14.09
N VAL A 344 17.32 11.76 15.39
CA VAL A 344 16.34 11.44 16.43
C VAL A 344 15.73 12.72 16.99
N ILE A 345 14.41 12.84 16.97
CA ILE A 345 13.66 13.88 17.67
C ILE A 345 13.15 13.29 18.99
N ALA A 346 13.77 13.73 20.08
CA ALA A 346 13.45 13.30 21.44
C ALA A 346 12.53 14.32 22.11
N ILE A 347 11.25 13.96 22.27
CA ILE A 347 10.24 14.81 22.90
C ILE A 347 10.15 14.45 24.39
N ILE A 348 10.34 15.46 25.24
CA ILE A 348 10.56 15.31 26.67
C ILE A 348 9.60 16.23 27.43
N ALA A 349 8.92 15.70 28.45
CA ALA A 349 8.15 16.50 29.37
C ALA A 349 9.08 17.33 30.28
N LYS A 350 8.89 18.65 30.36
CA LYS A 350 9.77 19.58 31.07
C LYS A 350 9.88 19.26 32.56
N GLU A 351 8.77 18.84 33.17
CA GLU A 351 8.65 18.50 34.59
C GLU A 351 9.62 17.36 34.98
N SER A 352 9.96 16.48 34.05
CA SER A 352 10.85 15.34 34.30
C SER A 352 12.32 15.60 33.96
N LYS A 353 12.73 16.82 33.54
CA LYS A 353 14.09 17.04 32.96
C LYS A 353 15.24 16.67 33.89
N LYS A 354 15.11 16.88 35.22
CA LYS A 354 16.17 16.52 36.19
C LYS A 354 16.23 15.01 36.43
N GLU A 355 15.08 14.35 36.49
CA GLU A 355 14.94 12.91 36.70
C GLU A 355 15.37 12.12 35.44
N MET A 356 15.20 12.73 34.27
CA MET A 356 15.43 12.10 32.95
C MET A 356 16.85 12.28 32.40
N LYS A 357 17.79 12.80 33.20
CA LYS A 357 19.19 13.00 32.77
C LYS A 357 19.81 11.72 32.22
N GLN A 358 19.54 10.58 32.86
CA GLN A 358 20.05 9.28 32.43
C GLN A 358 19.46 8.88 31.07
N SER A 359 18.15 9.00 30.88
CA SER A 359 17.47 8.71 29.61
C SER A 359 18.01 9.58 28.47
N ILE A 360 18.20 10.88 28.72
CA ILE A 360 18.80 11.82 27.76
C ILE A 360 20.23 11.40 27.39
N SER A 361 21.06 11.02 28.38
CA SER A 361 22.42 10.55 28.10
C SER A 361 22.45 9.25 27.30
N LYS A 362 21.53 8.31 27.58
CA LYS A 362 21.41 7.05 26.82
C LYS A 362 21.06 7.34 25.36
N LEU A 363 20.04 8.17 25.12
CA LEU A 363 19.66 8.58 23.76
C LEU A 363 20.84 9.22 23.02
N ARG A 364 21.56 10.14 23.68
CA ARG A 364 22.73 10.79 23.08
C ARG A 364 23.83 9.80 22.69
N ALA A 365 24.06 8.78 23.51
CA ALA A 365 25.09 7.77 23.26
C ALA A 365 24.73 6.80 22.13
N MET A 366 23.43 6.55 21.91
CA MET A 366 22.95 5.59 20.90
C MET A 366 22.70 6.23 19.53
N SER A 367 22.51 7.54 19.46
CA SER A 367 22.10 8.26 18.25
C SER A 367 23.25 9.02 17.60
N GLN A 368 23.24 9.10 16.26
CA GLN A 368 24.19 9.94 15.51
C GLN A 368 23.93 11.43 15.77
N LYS A 369 22.66 11.83 15.79
CA LYS A 369 22.21 13.20 16.03
C LYS A 369 20.86 13.18 16.74
N VAL A 370 20.69 14.12 17.69
CA VAL A 370 19.43 14.27 18.45
C VAL A 370 19.01 15.73 18.48
N ILE A 371 17.75 16.00 18.17
CA ILE A 371 17.06 17.27 18.51
C ILE A 371 16.21 17.02 19.74
N TYR A 372 16.46 17.79 20.79
CA TYR A 372 15.70 17.70 22.03
C TYR A 372 14.57 18.73 22.04
N VAL A 373 13.35 18.25 22.29
CA VAL A 373 12.14 19.07 22.39
C VAL A 373 11.61 18.98 23.80
N SER A 374 11.59 20.10 24.54
CA SER A 374 11.02 20.18 25.88
C SER A 374 9.61 20.77 25.81
N LEU A 375 8.62 19.95 26.19
CA LEU A 375 7.23 20.37 26.29
C LEU A 375 6.88 20.69 27.74
N LYS A 376 6.28 21.87 27.99
CA LYS A 376 5.69 22.21 29.29
C LYS A 376 4.19 22.50 29.10
N ARG A 377 3.33 22.11 30.04
CA ARG A 377 1.98 22.70 30.09
C ARG A 377 2.10 24.20 30.36
N SER A 378 1.28 24.97 29.66
CA SER A 378 1.10 26.39 29.95
C SER A 378 0.28 26.54 31.22
N ASP A 379 0.77 27.33 32.18
CA ASP A 379 0.01 27.73 33.38
C ASP A 379 -0.89 28.95 33.09
N ASP A 380 -0.76 29.54 31.90
CA ASP A 380 -1.42 30.79 31.50
C ASP A 380 -2.89 30.54 31.12
N LEU A 381 -3.83 31.10 31.89
CA LEU A 381 -5.30 31.00 31.66
C LEU A 381 -5.82 31.83 30.48
N ILE A 382 -4.99 32.72 29.88
CA ILE A 382 -5.43 33.65 28.83
C ILE A 382 -4.47 33.60 27.63
N PRO A 383 -4.90 33.19 26.43
CA PRO A 383 -4.04 33.17 25.25
C PRO A 383 -4.14 34.49 24.49
N LYS A 384 -3.13 35.37 24.56
CA LYS A 384 -3.10 36.58 23.70
C LYS A 384 -2.11 36.54 22.54
N LYS A 385 -1.21 35.54 22.45
CA LYS A 385 -0.30 35.37 21.29
C LYS A 385 -0.11 33.90 20.90
N ILE A 386 0.11 33.67 19.60
CA ILE A 386 0.61 32.41 19.03
C ILE A 386 1.92 32.07 19.75
N GLN A 387 2.00 30.83 20.24
CA GLN A 387 3.16 30.37 21.00
C GLN A 387 4.20 29.85 20.01
N GLU A 388 5.30 30.57 19.86
CA GLU A 388 6.41 30.16 19.01
C GLU A 388 7.40 29.26 19.79
N PRO A 389 7.96 28.22 19.16
CA PRO A 389 9.04 27.42 19.74
C PRO A 389 10.30 28.27 19.96
N VAL A 390 10.95 28.12 21.11
CA VAL A 390 12.17 28.86 21.45
C VAL A 390 13.36 27.91 21.46
N LEU A 391 14.33 28.15 20.59
CA LEU A 391 15.60 27.43 20.60
C LEU A 391 16.54 28.06 21.65
N LYS A 392 16.94 27.28 22.66
CA LYS A 392 17.90 27.71 23.69
C LYS A 392 18.80 26.55 24.08
N ASP A 393 20.10 26.79 24.16
CA ASP A 393 21.11 25.78 24.55
C ASP A 393 21.04 24.48 23.72
N GLY A 394 20.65 24.58 22.44
CA GLY A 394 20.44 23.42 21.55
C GLY A 394 19.15 22.63 21.78
N TRP A 395 18.25 23.13 22.64
CA TRP A 395 16.94 22.54 22.93
C TRP A 395 15.81 23.40 22.39
N LEU A 396 14.79 22.76 21.86
CA LEU A 396 13.56 23.43 21.43
C LEU A 396 12.55 23.41 22.56
N PHE A 397 12.23 24.58 23.12
CA PHE A 397 11.26 24.71 24.19
C PHE A 397 9.90 25.12 23.63
N TYR A 398 8.86 24.42 24.05
CA TYR A 398 7.49 24.72 23.65
C TYR A 398 6.57 24.61 24.85
N LYS A 399 5.73 25.63 25.04
CA LYS A 399 4.64 25.61 26.02
C LYS A 399 3.37 25.18 25.27
N VAL A 400 2.73 24.13 25.77
CA VAL A 400 1.52 23.53 25.21
C VAL A 400 0.32 24.11 25.97
N LYS A 401 -0.61 24.72 25.25
CA LYS A 401 -1.88 25.21 25.82
C LYS A 401 -2.95 24.11 25.79
N GLU A 402 -4.05 24.35 26.50
CA GLU A 402 -5.25 23.55 26.31
C GLU A 402 -5.71 23.64 24.85
N SER A 403 -6.18 22.52 24.28
CA SER A 403 -6.53 22.32 22.86
C SER A 403 -5.43 22.57 21.80
N ASP A 404 -4.19 22.88 22.22
CA ASP A 404 -3.06 23.08 21.30
C ASP A 404 -2.67 21.78 20.57
N GLU A 405 -2.55 21.85 19.25
CA GLU A 405 -2.10 20.74 18.40
C GLU A 405 -0.60 20.85 18.01
N GLY A 406 0.10 21.86 18.52
CA GLY A 406 1.54 22.05 18.32
C GLY A 406 1.91 22.36 16.87
N ILE A 407 1.03 23.08 16.16
CA ILE A 407 1.22 23.46 14.76
C ILE A 407 2.49 24.30 14.52
N PRO A 408 2.80 25.34 15.33
CA PRO A 408 4.06 26.09 15.22
C PRO A 408 5.29 25.21 15.44
N LEU A 409 5.23 24.34 16.46
CA LEU A 409 6.30 23.38 16.75
C LEU A 409 6.58 22.43 15.59
N SER A 410 5.51 21.88 15.00
CA SER A 410 5.59 20.99 13.85
C SER A 410 6.24 21.68 12.63
N LYS A 411 5.96 22.98 12.43
CA LYS A 411 6.60 23.80 11.38
C LYS A 411 8.10 23.93 11.60
N THR A 412 8.51 24.28 12.81
CA THR A 412 9.91 24.46 13.15
C THR A 412 10.68 23.15 13.02
N LEU A 413 10.10 22.03 13.47
CA LEU A 413 10.71 20.70 13.34
C LEU A 413 10.90 20.32 11.87
N TRP A 414 9.90 20.56 11.02
CA TRP A 414 10.01 20.31 9.58
C TRP A 414 11.19 21.07 8.96
N GLY A 415 11.30 22.39 9.20
CA GLY A 415 12.41 23.18 8.67
C GLY A 415 13.78 22.74 9.20
N MET A 416 13.87 22.21 10.43
CA MET A 416 15.10 21.62 10.96
C MET A 416 15.45 20.29 10.25
N ILE A 417 14.47 19.44 9.97
CA ILE A 417 14.65 18.19 9.22
C ILE A 417 15.12 18.50 7.80
N GLU A 418 14.47 19.44 7.10
CA GLU A 418 14.86 19.85 5.74
C GLU A 418 16.30 20.35 5.70
N LYS A 419 16.68 21.21 6.65
CA LYS A 419 18.04 21.71 6.76
C LYS A 419 19.04 20.59 6.99
N ASP A 420 18.74 19.66 7.90
CA ASP A 420 19.64 18.54 8.19
C ASP A 420 19.76 17.58 7.01
N PHE A 421 18.66 17.38 6.28
CA PHE A 421 18.62 16.53 5.11
C PHE A 421 19.39 17.13 3.93
N GLY A 422 19.25 18.44 3.69
CA GLY A 422 20.02 19.16 2.67
C GLY A 422 21.54 19.14 2.94
N ASN A 423 21.94 19.08 4.21
CA ASN A 423 23.34 18.98 4.63
C ASN A 423 23.86 17.53 4.72
N ALA A 424 23.04 16.53 4.42
CA ALA A 424 23.45 15.13 4.48
C ALA A 424 24.43 14.80 3.34
N THR A 425 25.74 14.87 3.65
CA THR A 425 26.85 14.53 2.74
C THR A 425 27.20 13.04 2.74
N LYS A 426 26.66 12.26 3.69
CA LYS A 426 26.89 10.81 3.81
C LYS A 426 25.93 10.01 2.93
N LYS A 427 26.37 8.81 2.52
CA LYS A 427 25.49 7.79 1.93
C LYS A 427 24.33 7.52 2.89
N LEU A 428 23.11 7.69 2.40
CA LEU A 428 21.91 7.41 3.18
C LEU A 428 21.79 5.90 3.44
N PRO A 429 21.33 5.50 4.62
CA PRO A 429 21.16 4.09 4.96
C PRO A 429 20.01 3.48 4.17
N VAL A 430 20.08 2.16 4.04
CA VAL A 430 19.01 1.32 3.48
C VAL A 430 18.43 0.46 4.61
N LEU A 431 17.10 0.29 4.68
CA LEU A 431 16.46 -0.41 5.80
C LEU A 431 16.93 -1.88 5.93
N GLU A 432 17.23 -2.52 4.80
CA GLU A 432 17.77 -3.88 4.75
C GLU A 432 19.15 -4.03 5.41
N GLU A 433 19.98 -2.97 5.44
CA GLU A 433 21.32 -3.01 6.05
C GLU A 433 21.24 -3.30 7.56
N PHE A 434 20.13 -2.93 8.21
CA PHE A 434 19.92 -3.17 9.64
C PHE A 434 19.52 -4.62 9.97
N ALA A 435 19.28 -5.45 8.95
CA ALA A 435 19.00 -6.88 9.13
C ALA A 435 20.27 -7.76 9.05
N GLY A 436 21.34 -7.25 8.42
CA GLY A 436 22.60 -7.98 8.23
C GLY A 436 23.51 -8.01 9.45
N ASN A 437 23.22 -7.21 10.49
CA ASN A 437 23.95 -7.20 11.74
C ASN A 437 22.96 -7.37 12.90
N PRO A 438 22.38 -8.59 13.05
CA PRO A 438 21.42 -8.86 14.11
C PRO A 438 22.13 -8.62 15.44
N GLN A 439 21.77 -7.51 16.09
CA GLN A 439 22.14 -7.35 17.49
C GLN A 439 21.40 -8.41 18.27
N ASP A 440 22.03 -8.98 19.29
CA ASP A 440 21.47 -10.01 20.18
C ASP A 440 20.12 -9.63 20.83
N ASP A 441 19.68 -8.39 20.62
CA ASP A 441 18.50 -7.76 21.18
C ASP A 441 17.27 -7.72 20.23
N VAL A 442 17.34 -8.14 18.96
CA VAL A 442 16.21 -8.05 18.01
C VAL A 442 16.14 -9.25 17.07
N ILE A 443 14.94 -9.83 16.92
CA ILE A 443 14.66 -10.90 15.96
C ILE A 443 14.34 -10.27 14.60
N ILE A 444 14.98 -10.76 13.52
CA ILE A 444 14.55 -10.46 12.15
C ILE A 444 13.62 -11.57 11.70
N ASP A 445 12.42 -11.23 11.23
CA ASP A 445 11.43 -12.22 10.79
C ASP A 445 11.91 -13.11 9.65
N GLU A 446 12.71 -12.57 8.73
CA GLU A 446 13.35 -13.32 7.65
C GLU A 446 14.47 -14.27 8.12
N ASN A 447 15.05 -14.04 9.31
CA ASN A 447 16.12 -14.88 9.85
C ASN A 447 15.60 -16.07 10.68
N ILE A 448 14.29 -16.17 10.89
CA ILE A 448 13.66 -17.34 11.50
C ILE A 448 13.99 -18.57 10.65
N GLU A 449 14.33 -19.68 11.29
CA GLU A 449 14.82 -20.92 10.65
C GLU A 449 13.97 -21.33 9.44
N LYS A 450 12.64 -21.40 9.62
CA LYS A 450 11.69 -21.71 8.55
C LYS A 450 11.82 -20.80 7.31
N CYS A 451 12.01 -19.50 7.53
CA CYS A 451 12.14 -18.49 6.46
C CYS A 451 13.50 -18.62 5.77
N ARG A 452 14.56 -18.85 6.56
CA ARG A 452 15.93 -19.03 6.06
C ARG A 452 16.05 -20.28 5.18
N ASP A 453 15.50 -21.40 5.61
CA ASP A 453 15.51 -22.64 4.83
C ASP A 453 14.78 -22.46 3.50
N THR A 454 13.62 -21.79 3.54
CA THR A 454 12.84 -21.47 2.35
C THR A 454 13.62 -20.59 1.38
N LYS A 455 14.30 -19.56 1.89
CA LYS A 455 15.16 -18.67 1.10
C LYS A 455 16.31 -19.45 0.43
N LEU A 456 17.01 -20.30 1.17
CA LEU A 456 18.09 -21.14 0.63
C LEU A 456 17.58 -22.10 -0.46
N SER A 457 16.41 -22.70 -0.28
CA SER A 457 15.79 -23.56 -1.30
C SER A 457 15.46 -22.80 -2.57
N VAL A 458 15.04 -21.53 -2.47
CA VAL A 458 14.85 -20.66 -3.63
C VAL A 458 16.19 -20.31 -4.27
N GLU A 459 17.19 -19.90 -3.49
CA GLU A 459 18.52 -19.52 -4.01
C GLU A 459 19.15 -20.65 -4.83
N LYS A 460 19.06 -21.90 -4.36
CA LYS A 460 19.48 -23.11 -5.10
C LYS A 460 18.83 -23.26 -6.48
N LEU A 461 17.59 -22.78 -6.67
CA LEU A 461 16.95 -22.80 -7.99
C LEU A 461 17.66 -21.87 -9.00
N PHE A 462 18.37 -20.85 -8.53
CA PHE A 462 19.01 -19.82 -9.35
C PHE A 462 20.56 -19.87 -9.34
N GLU A 463 21.20 -20.56 -8.39
CA GLU A 463 22.65 -20.60 -8.15
C GLU A 463 23.53 -20.90 -9.38
N THR A 464 23.10 -21.80 -10.27
CA THR A 464 23.95 -22.32 -11.36
C THR A 464 23.95 -21.50 -12.64
N ASP A 465 23.03 -20.53 -12.79
CA ASP A 465 22.74 -20.00 -14.13
C ASP A 465 22.76 -18.48 -14.22
N CYS A 466 23.23 -17.75 -13.20
CA CYS A 466 23.29 -16.26 -13.15
C CYS A 466 24.11 -15.59 -14.28
N LYS A 467 24.60 -16.37 -15.25
CA LYS A 467 25.36 -15.96 -16.45
C LYS A 467 24.73 -16.43 -17.76
N ILE A 468 23.60 -17.14 -17.72
CA ILE A 468 22.90 -17.63 -18.91
C ILE A 468 21.92 -16.54 -19.38
N ASP A 469 21.96 -16.22 -20.67
CA ASP A 469 20.97 -15.34 -21.29
C ASP A 469 19.54 -15.85 -21.07
N LEU A 470 18.60 -14.95 -20.80
CA LEU A 470 17.21 -15.27 -20.49
C LEU A 470 16.54 -16.12 -21.59
N ALA A 471 16.90 -15.90 -22.86
CA ALA A 471 16.37 -16.71 -23.96
C ALA A 471 16.87 -18.16 -23.88
N ALA A 472 18.17 -18.35 -23.64
CA ALA A 472 18.77 -19.67 -23.45
C ALA A 472 18.23 -20.38 -22.19
N PHE A 473 17.97 -19.63 -21.10
CA PHE A 473 17.35 -20.16 -19.89
C PHE A 473 15.93 -20.68 -20.17
N LYS A 474 15.09 -19.89 -20.84
CA LYS A 474 13.71 -20.28 -21.19
C LYS A 474 13.69 -21.52 -22.08
N GLU A 475 14.59 -21.59 -23.07
CA GLU A 475 14.66 -22.75 -23.96
C GLU A 475 15.11 -24.03 -23.21
N LYS A 476 16.08 -23.91 -22.30
CA LYS A 476 16.61 -25.04 -21.53
C LYS A 476 15.64 -25.54 -20.45
N TYR A 477 15.04 -24.63 -19.69
CA TYR A 477 14.30 -24.99 -18.47
C TYR A 477 12.78 -24.80 -18.56
N LEU A 478 12.27 -24.04 -19.53
CA LEU A 478 10.84 -23.86 -19.78
C LEU A 478 10.44 -24.35 -21.19
N PRO A 479 10.76 -25.60 -21.57
CA PRO A 479 10.58 -26.07 -22.94
C PRO A 479 9.11 -26.02 -23.42
N LEU A 480 8.17 -26.10 -22.49
CA LEU A 480 6.74 -26.02 -22.77
C LEU A 480 6.29 -24.62 -23.22
N GLN A 481 7.02 -23.54 -22.88
CA GLN A 481 6.67 -22.18 -23.31
C GLN A 481 6.77 -22.03 -24.82
N LYS A 482 7.81 -22.61 -25.46
CA LYS A 482 7.99 -22.55 -26.91
C LYS A 482 6.85 -23.29 -27.63
N LEU A 483 6.52 -24.50 -27.15
CA LEU A 483 5.41 -25.28 -27.68
C LEU A 483 4.05 -24.59 -27.47
N PHE A 484 3.85 -23.93 -26.33
CA PHE A 484 2.64 -23.14 -26.09
C PHE A 484 2.55 -21.94 -27.02
N LEU A 485 3.66 -21.22 -27.22
CA LEU A 485 3.72 -20.09 -28.15
C LEU A 485 3.41 -20.55 -29.59
N ASP A 486 3.96 -21.67 -30.03
CA ASP A 486 3.68 -22.27 -31.34
C ASP A 486 2.20 -22.67 -31.47
N TRP A 487 1.61 -23.25 -30.42
CA TRP A 487 0.20 -23.61 -30.38
C TRP A 487 -0.70 -22.37 -30.52
N VAL A 488 -0.41 -21.28 -29.80
CA VAL A 488 -1.14 -20.00 -29.89
C VAL A 488 -0.93 -19.32 -31.25
N LYS A 489 0.27 -19.43 -31.84
CA LYS A 489 0.55 -18.90 -33.19
C LYS A 489 -0.30 -19.58 -34.26
N CYS A 490 -0.74 -20.83 -34.06
CA CYS A 490 -1.64 -21.49 -35.00
C CYS A 490 -2.97 -20.72 -35.13
N ASP A 491 -3.49 -20.16 -34.04
CA ASP A 491 -4.74 -19.38 -34.02
C ASP A 491 -4.60 -18.00 -34.64
N LYS A 492 -3.39 -17.42 -34.62
CA LYS A 492 -3.11 -16.08 -35.18
C LYS A 492 -2.89 -16.07 -36.69
N ARG A 493 -2.84 -17.22 -37.37
CA ARG A 493 -2.63 -17.28 -38.82
C ARG A 493 -3.91 -16.85 -39.53
N ARG A 494 -3.87 -15.71 -40.23
CA ARG A 494 -4.98 -15.20 -41.04
C ARG A 494 -5.42 -16.25 -42.07
N LEU A 495 -6.74 -16.43 -42.19
CA LEU A 495 -7.37 -17.05 -43.36
C LEU A 495 -7.04 -16.16 -44.57
N LYS A 496 -6.07 -16.56 -45.40
CA LYS A 496 -5.87 -15.93 -46.71
C LYS A 496 -7.01 -16.40 -47.63
N SER A 497 -7.54 -15.49 -48.44
CA SER A 497 -8.78 -15.64 -49.23
C SER A 497 -8.77 -16.70 -50.33
N GLU A 498 -7.73 -17.52 -50.43
CA GLU A 498 -7.50 -18.43 -51.56
C GLU A 498 -7.81 -19.90 -51.25
N HIS A 499 -8.16 -20.26 -49.99
CA HIS A 499 -8.48 -21.63 -49.60
C HIS A 499 -9.84 -21.73 -48.91
N CYS A 500 -10.55 -22.85 -49.12
CA CYS A 500 -11.79 -23.18 -48.39
C CYS A 500 -11.54 -23.08 -46.88
N ALA A 501 -12.36 -22.28 -46.20
CA ALA A 501 -12.19 -21.96 -44.78
C ALA A 501 -12.20 -23.23 -43.89
N GLU A 502 -13.01 -24.23 -44.25
CA GLU A 502 -13.10 -25.51 -43.51
C GLU A 502 -11.80 -26.32 -43.57
N ASN A 503 -11.18 -26.46 -44.75
CA ASN A 503 -9.92 -27.18 -44.92
C ASN A 503 -8.81 -26.52 -44.10
N ARG A 504 -8.79 -25.19 -44.06
CA ARG A 504 -7.79 -24.44 -43.29
C ARG A 504 -8.02 -24.57 -41.77
N LEU A 505 -9.27 -24.58 -41.32
CA LEU A 505 -9.62 -24.85 -39.92
C LEU A 505 -9.23 -26.28 -39.51
N ALA A 506 -9.43 -27.27 -40.39
CA ALA A 506 -9.01 -28.64 -40.16
C ALA A 506 -7.48 -28.77 -40.05
N GLU A 507 -6.72 -28.07 -40.90
CA GLU A 507 -5.25 -27.99 -40.79
C GLU A 507 -4.79 -27.37 -39.47
N ILE A 508 -5.38 -26.24 -39.07
CA ILE A 508 -5.07 -25.59 -37.79
C ILE A 508 -5.37 -26.54 -36.62
N ARG A 509 -6.52 -27.24 -36.64
CA ARG A 509 -6.86 -28.24 -35.60
C ARG A 509 -5.85 -29.39 -35.57
N LYS A 510 -5.43 -29.90 -36.72
CA LYS A 510 -4.43 -30.98 -36.83
C LYS A 510 -3.08 -30.55 -36.23
N GLU A 511 -2.60 -29.37 -36.60
CA GLU A 511 -1.32 -28.83 -36.11
C GLU A 511 -1.38 -28.56 -34.60
N LYS A 512 -2.49 -28.01 -34.10
CA LYS A 512 -2.71 -27.82 -32.65
C LYS A 512 -2.72 -29.16 -31.89
N LYS A 513 -3.30 -30.21 -32.46
CA LYS A 513 -3.30 -31.56 -31.88
C LYS A 513 -1.89 -32.15 -31.83
N GLU A 514 -1.10 -31.96 -32.88
CA GLU A 514 0.31 -32.38 -32.93
C GLU A 514 1.15 -31.66 -31.87
N LYS A 515 1.06 -30.32 -31.80
CA LYS A 515 1.76 -29.51 -30.79
C LYS A 515 1.34 -29.89 -29.37
N ARG A 516 0.06 -30.20 -29.14
CA ARG A 516 -0.42 -30.71 -27.84
C ARG A 516 0.12 -32.09 -27.52
N GLY A 517 0.30 -32.97 -28.52
CA GLY A 517 0.97 -34.25 -28.39
C GLY A 517 2.44 -34.09 -27.96
N GLN A 518 3.17 -33.17 -28.61
CA GLN A 518 4.55 -32.83 -28.24
C GLN A 518 4.63 -32.29 -26.80
N GLN A 519 3.69 -31.44 -26.38
CA GLN A 519 3.63 -30.96 -24.99
C GLN A 519 3.43 -32.09 -23.98
N LYS A 520 2.55 -33.06 -24.28
CA LYS A 520 2.29 -34.20 -23.38
C LYS A 520 3.47 -35.17 -23.30
N ALA A 521 4.21 -35.32 -24.39
CA ALA A 521 5.41 -36.15 -24.43
C ALA A 521 6.60 -35.50 -23.73
N GLN A 522 6.61 -34.16 -23.64
CA GLN A 522 7.69 -33.42 -23.01
C GLN A 522 7.53 -33.40 -21.48
N GLY A 523 8.50 -33.99 -20.79
CA GLY A 523 8.57 -33.97 -19.33
C GLY A 523 8.99 -32.60 -18.78
N LEU A 524 8.86 -32.45 -17.46
CA LEU A 524 9.38 -31.29 -16.73
C LEU A 524 10.91 -31.28 -16.73
N SER A 525 11.49 -30.09 -16.87
CA SER A 525 12.93 -29.90 -16.68
C SER A 525 13.32 -30.18 -15.22
N GLU A 526 14.60 -30.48 -14.98
CA GLU A 526 15.12 -30.72 -13.63
C GLU A 526 14.79 -29.56 -12.68
N LYS A 527 15.01 -28.31 -13.12
CA LYS A 527 14.66 -27.12 -12.32
C LYS A 527 13.16 -26.99 -12.05
N LEU A 528 12.30 -27.33 -13.01
CA LEU A 528 10.85 -27.32 -12.79
C LEU A 528 10.43 -28.42 -11.81
N LYS A 529 11.09 -29.59 -11.83
CA LYS A 529 10.86 -30.64 -10.83
C LYS A 529 11.28 -30.16 -9.44
N THR A 530 12.49 -29.62 -9.29
CA THR A 530 12.95 -29.06 -8.00
C THR A 530 12.05 -27.93 -7.52
N PHE A 531 11.58 -27.07 -8.42
CA PHE A 531 10.60 -26.03 -8.08
C PHE A 531 9.30 -26.64 -7.55
N LEU A 532 8.74 -27.65 -8.23
CA LEU A 532 7.51 -28.32 -7.79
C LEU A 532 7.70 -29.09 -6.49
N GLU A 533 8.81 -29.80 -6.30
CA GLU A 533 9.13 -30.51 -5.05
C GLU A 533 9.24 -29.52 -3.88
N ASN A 534 9.93 -28.40 -4.08
CA ASN A 534 10.02 -27.32 -3.08
C ASN A 534 8.63 -26.74 -2.79
N LEU A 535 7.83 -26.49 -3.83
CA LEU A 535 6.47 -25.97 -3.70
C LEU A 535 5.59 -26.96 -2.93
N GLU A 536 5.60 -28.25 -3.29
CA GLU A 536 4.85 -29.34 -2.65
C GLU A 536 5.22 -29.49 -1.18
N GLY A 537 6.51 -29.40 -0.84
CA GLY A 537 7.00 -29.47 0.54
C GLY A 537 6.56 -28.32 1.45
N ILE A 538 6.08 -27.20 0.89
CA ILE A 538 5.66 -26.02 1.65
C ILE A 538 4.16 -25.69 1.52
N LEU A 539 3.38 -26.40 0.68
CA LEU A 539 1.96 -26.09 0.45
C LEU A 539 1.12 -26.12 1.73
N THR A 540 1.51 -26.94 2.71
CA THR A 540 0.80 -27.12 3.98
C THR A 540 1.18 -26.07 5.03
N ASP A 541 2.28 -25.35 4.85
CA ASP A 541 2.73 -24.27 5.75
C ASP A 541 2.55 -22.92 5.03
N ARG A 542 1.45 -22.23 5.36
CA ARG A 542 1.06 -20.96 4.73
C ARG A 542 2.17 -19.90 4.82
N GLU A 543 2.89 -19.83 5.93
CA GLU A 543 3.97 -18.86 6.09
C GLU A 543 5.13 -19.19 5.16
N LYS A 544 5.61 -20.44 5.16
CA LYS A 544 6.68 -20.87 4.24
C LYS A 544 6.30 -20.68 2.78
N PHE A 545 5.05 -20.98 2.43
CA PHE A 545 4.52 -20.76 1.09
C PHE A 545 4.62 -19.29 0.66
N HIS A 546 4.22 -18.35 1.53
CA HIS A 546 4.35 -16.91 1.24
C HIS A 546 5.81 -16.50 1.10
N TYR A 547 6.69 -17.00 1.99
CA TYR A 547 8.11 -16.70 1.92
C TYR A 547 8.74 -17.17 0.61
N PHE A 548 8.40 -18.39 0.18
CA PHE A 548 8.90 -18.96 -1.07
C PHE A 548 8.48 -18.15 -2.29
N LEU A 549 7.19 -17.82 -2.43
CA LEU A 549 6.70 -17.08 -3.60
C LEU A 549 7.38 -15.72 -3.74
N PHE A 550 7.54 -14.98 -2.65
CA PHE A 550 8.15 -13.68 -2.73
C PHE A 550 9.66 -13.76 -2.98
N TYR A 551 10.42 -14.67 -2.34
CA TYR A 551 11.84 -14.80 -2.65
C TYR A 551 12.06 -15.30 -4.08
N PHE A 552 11.19 -16.19 -4.57
CA PHE A 552 11.21 -16.64 -5.94
C PHE A 552 10.98 -15.47 -6.91
N GLN A 553 9.97 -14.64 -6.65
CA GLN A 553 9.70 -13.44 -7.44
C GLN A 553 10.86 -12.44 -7.37
N ASP A 554 11.42 -12.21 -6.18
CA ASP A 554 12.55 -11.29 -5.98
C ASP A 554 13.79 -11.73 -6.77
N MET A 555 14.15 -13.00 -6.68
CA MET A 555 15.26 -13.59 -7.45
C MET A 555 14.98 -13.53 -8.95
N TRP A 556 13.75 -13.84 -9.36
CA TRP A 556 13.33 -13.76 -10.76
C TRP A 556 13.40 -12.33 -11.32
N THR A 557 13.14 -11.29 -10.51
CA THR A 557 13.25 -9.89 -10.95
C THR A 557 14.69 -9.35 -10.98
N LYS A 558 15.62 -10.00 -10.28
CA LYS A 558 17.05 -9.64 -10.28
C LYS A 558 17.82 -10.29 -11.43
N TRP A 559 17.28 -11.39 -11.96
CA TRP A 559 17.66 -12.03 -13.21
C TRP A 559 17.07 -11.28 -14.41
#